data_AF-A0AAP3Z2I2-F1
#
_entry.id   AF-A0AAP3Z2I2-F1
#
_cell.length_a   1.000
_cell.length_b   1.000
_cell.length_c   1.000
_cell.angle_alpha   90.00
_cell.angle_beta   90.00
_cell.angle_gamma   90.00
#
_symmetry.space_group_name_H-M   'P 1'
#
loop_
_entity.id
_entity.type
_entity.pdbx_description
1 polymer ?
#
loop_
_entity_poly.entity_id
_entity_poly.type
_entity_poly.pdbx_seq_one_letter_code
_entity_poly.pdbx_strand_id
1 'polypeptide(L)'
;MVNNQLKKVLDDKKLSFSDLKRLLEEKEIKINNSQLSLYSSGKRNPKNKKIWIEIAEVLHVDLQEIITDINSYLAVMGEISENSTEKNGKTEKEKINDSLYQELLSLVDESMPSELEKVQRYCGLAATFEKLGENIIEEGAVVIVPSGDSVVKKTNPAIAEQVRVNAALIKLDEFFEEKRASKPKNGGGKDWSKFTK
;
A
#
# COMPACT_ATOMS: atom_id res chain seq x y z
N MET A 1 -17.08 -23.90 5.83
CA MET A 1 -16.30 -23.64 7.07
C MET A 1 -15.03 -22.93 6.65
N VAL A 2 -14.68 -21.82 7.30
CA VAL A 2 -13.42 -21.12 7.00
C VAL A 2 -12.30 -21.90 7.66
N ASN A 3 -11.35 -22.40 6.86
CA ASN A 3 -10.18 -23.11 7.37
C ASN A 3 -9.19 -22.05 7.89
N ASN A 4 -9.00 -22.00 9.20
CA ASN A 4 -8.09 -21.06 9.86
C ASN A 4 -7.29 -21.78 10.96
N GLN A 5 -6.15 -21.20 11.31
CA GLN A 5 -5.19 -21.73 12.28
C GLN A 5 -5.09 -20.88 13.54
N LEU A 6 -6.08 -20.02 13.83
CA LEU A 6 -6.02 -19.09 14.98
C LEU A 6 -5.69 -19.81 16.29
N LYS A 7 -6.32 -20.97 16.55
CA LYS A 7 -6.06 -21.72 17.78
C LYS A 7 -4.61 -22.21 17.86
N LYS A 8 -4.07 -22.70 16.75
CA LYS A 8 -2.67 -23.14 16.66
C LYS A 8 -1.71 -21.97 16.90
N VAL A 9 -1.96 -20.81 16.27
CA VAL A 9 -1.15 -19.60 16.47
C VAL A 9 -1.16 -19.14 17.93
N LEU A 10 -2.31 -19.23 18.61
CA LEU A 10 -2.42 -18.92 20.03
C LEU A 10 -1.65 -19.92 20.90
N ASP A 11 -1.79 -21.22 20.63
CA ASP A 11 -1.08 -22.28 21.34
C ASP A 11 0.46 -22.13 21.18
N ASP A 12 0.93 -21.84 19.96
CA ASP A 12 2.35 -21.61 19.64
C ASP A 12 2.92 -20.40 20.40
N LYS A 13 2.11 -19.34 20.56
CA LYS A 13 2.45 -18.14 21.34
C LYS A 13 2.18 -18.27 22.84
N LYS A 14 1.65 -19.42 23.30
CA LYS A 14 1.25 -19.67 24.69
C LYS A 14 0.22 -18.65 25.21
N LEU A 15 -0.69 -18.21 24.35
CA LEU A 15 -1.75 -17.24 24.67
C LEU A 15 -3.11 -17.93 24.75
N SER A 16 -3.97 -17.45 25.65
CA SER A 16 -5.37 -17.88 25.71
C SER A 16 -6.28 -16.95 24.91
N PHE A 17 -7.54 -17.36 24.70
CA PHE A 17 -8.55 -16.43 24.14
C PHE A 17 -8.79 -15.22 25.04
N SER A 18 -8.62 -15.35 26.36
CA SER A 18 -8.71 -14.22 27.28
C SER A 18 -7.57 -13.21 27.07
N ASP A 19 -6.37 -13.70 26.73
CA ASP A 19 -5.24 -12.83 26.40
C ASP A 19 -5.46 -12.12 25.07
N LEU A 20 -5.88 -12.86 24.03
CA LEU A 20 -6.24 -12.27 22.75
C LEU A 20 -7.36 -11.23 22.89
N LYS A 21 -8.37 -11.51 23.72
CA LYS A 21 -9.43 -10.55 24.03
C LYS A 21 -8.86 -9.25 24.61
N ARG A 22 -7.97 -9.35 25.60
CA ARG A 22 -7.33 -8.18 26.23
C ARG A 22 -6.54 -7.36 25.20
N LEU A 23 -5.76 -8.02 24.34
CA LEU A 23 -4.99 -7.36 23.28
C LEU A 23 -5.89 -6.64 22.26
N LEU A 24 -7.03 -7.22 21.92
CA LEU A 24 -8.01 -6.59 21.04
C LEU A 24 -8.74 -5.41 21.73
N GLU A 25 -9.00 -5.50 23.03
CA GLU A 25 -9.58 -4.41 23.82
C GLU A 25 -8.67 -3.18 23.88
N GLU A 26 -7.34 -3.36 23.89
CA GLU A 26 -6.37 -2.25 23.79
C GLU A 26 -6.49 -1.47 22.47
N LYS A 27 -6.99 -2.13 21.41
CA LYS A 27 -7.32 -1.52 20.12
C LYS A 27 -8.78 -1.06 20.00
N GLU A 28 -9.50 -0.96 21.11
CA GLU A 28 -10.94 -0.62 21.17
C GLU A 28 -11.86 -1.65 20.48
N ILE A 29 -11.37 -2.87 20.22
CA ILE A 29 -12.13 -3.94 19.56
C ILE A 29 -12.80 -4.82 20.62
N LYS A 30 -14.12 -4.68 20.74
CA LYS A 30 -14.93 -5.44 21.72
C LYS A 30 -15.36 -6.79 21.16
N ILE A 31 -14.70 -7.87 21.58
CA ILE A 31 -15.04 -9.26 21.22
C ILE A 31 -14.98 -10.14 22.47
N ASN A 32 -15.89 -11.10 22.61
CA ASN A 32 -15.89 -12.05 23.73
C ASN A 32 -15.20 -13.39 23.40
N ASN A 33 -14.81 -14.14 24.44
CA ASN A 33 -14.12 -15.43 24.28
C ASN A 33 -14.95 -16.46 23.50
N SER A 34 -16.27 -16.45 23.65
CA SER A 34 -17.16 -17.35 22.91
C SER A 34 -17.12 -17.07 21.40
N GLN A 35 -17.05 -15.80 21.00
CA GLN A 35 -16.89 -15.40 19.60
C GLN A 35 -15.53 -15.83 19.07
N LEU A 36 -14.43 -15.56 19.78
CA LEU A 36 -13.08 -15.97 19.39
C LEU A 36 -12.96 -17.50 19.21
N SER A 37 -13.57 -18.26 20.12
CA SER A 37 -13.64 -19.73 20.03
C SER A 37 -14.39 -20.19 18.77
N LEU A 38 -15.54 -19.57 18.48
CA LEU A 38 -16.31 -19.86 17.26
C LEU A 38 -15.57 -19.47 15.98
N TYR A 39 -14.79 -18.38 16.01
CA TYR A 39 -13.93 -17.98 14.89
C TYR A 39 -12.80 -18.99 14.67
N SER A 40 -12.08 -19.36 15.74
CA SER A 40 -10.98 -20.32 15.66
C SER A 40 -11.40 -21.71 15.17
N SER A 41 -12.65 -22.12 15.44
CA SER A 41 -13.18 -23.41 15.01
C SER A 41 -13.80 -23.36 13.60
N GLY A 42 -13.81 -22.20 12.95
CA GLY A 42 -14.42 -22.01 11.62
C GLY A 42 -15.94 -22.16 11.61
N LYS A 43 -16.58 -22.31 12.78
CA LYS A 43 -18.04 -22.41 12.95
C LYS A 43 -18.74 -21.09 12.67
N ARG A 44 -18.04 -19.98 12.85
CA ARG A 44 -18.53 -18.63 12.56
C ARG A 44 -17.40 -17.80 11.98
N ASN A 45 -17.71 -16.92 11.05
CA ASN A 45 -16.78 -15.89 10.60
C ASN A 45 -17.15 -14.55 11.28
N PRO A 46 -16.19 -13.66 11.58
CA PRO A 46 -16.50 -12.31 11.99
C PRO A 46 -17.36 -11.62 10.92
N LYS A 47 -18.34 -10.81 11.34
CA LYS A 47 -19.18 -10.03 10.41
C LYS A 47 -18.34 -9.00 9.65
N ASN A 48 -17.38 -8.39 10.34
CA ASN A 48 -16.38 -7.50 9.75
C ASN A 48 -15.10 -8.31 9.58
N LYS A 49 -14.67 -8.57 8.33
CA LYS A 49 -13.48 -9.39 8.07
C LYS A 49 -12.18 -8.72 8.53
N LYS A 50 -12.16 -7.40 8.75
CA LYS A 50 -11.01 -6.67 9.33
C LYS A 50 -10.59 -7.22 10.69
N ILE A 51 -11.51 -7.84 11.42
CA ILE A 51 -11.21 -8.50 12.70
C ILE A 51 -10.06 -9.51 12.56
N TRP A 52 -9.93 -10.19 11.41
CA TRP A 52 -8.82 -11.11 11.19
C TRP A 52 -7.46 -10.42 11.05
N ILE A 53 -7.44 -9.22 10.48
CA ILE A 53 -6.24 -8.39 10.34
C ILE A 53 -5.81 -7.90 11.72
N GLU A 54 -6.77 -7.39 12.50
CA GLU A 54 -6.51 -6.89 13.85
C GLU A 54 -6.00 -8.01 14.75
N ILE A 55 -6.55 -9.22 14.62
CA ILE A 55 -6.03 -10.41 15.29
C ILE A 55 -4.59 -10.72 14.85
N ALA A 56 -4.29 -10.67 13.54
CA ALA A 56 -2.94 -10.90 13.03
C ALA A 56 -1.94 -9.86 13.56
N GLU A 57 -2.35 -8.60 13.60
CA GLU A 57 -1.53 -7.48 14.04
C GLU A 57 -1.21 -7.56 15.54
N VAL A 58 -2.22 -7.78 16.41
CA VAL A 58 -1.97 -7.90 17.86
C VAL A 58 -1.21 -9.17 18.23
N LEU A 59 -1.26 -10.19 17.37
CA LEU A 59 -0.45 -11.39 17.51
C LEU A 59 0.93 -11.25 16.86
N HIS A 60 1.21 -10.17 16.11
CA HIS A 60 2.42 -9.97 15.33
C HIS A 60 2.75 -11.18 14.43
N VAL A 61 1.79 -11.57 13.58
CA VAL A 61 1.93 -12.64 12.59
C VAL A 61 1.33 -12.20 11.26
N ASP A 62 1.73 -12.86 10.17
CA ASP A 62 1.09 -12.63 8.89
C ASP A 62 -0.35 -13.15 8.89
N LEU A 63 -1.26 -12.45 8.21
CA LEU A 63 -2.66 -12.87 8.08
C LEU A 63 -2.78 -14.30 7.51
N GLN A 64 -1.84 -14.70 6.64
CA GLN A 64 -1.79 -16.04 6.05
C GLN A 64 -1.41 -17.14 7.03
N GLU A 65 -0.75 -16.82 8.15
CA GLU A 65 -0.52 -17.77 9.24
C GLU A 65 -1.83 -18.10 9.97
N ILE A 66 -2.81 -17.20 9.92
CA ILE A 66 -4.12 -17.40 10.53
C ILE A 66 -5.13 -17.93 9.50
N ILE A 67 -5.23 -17.31 8.33
CA ILE A 67 -6.15 -17.68 7.26
C ILE A 67 -5.35 -18.35 6.14
N THR A 68 -5.36 -19.69 6.15
CA THR A 68 -4.64 -20.48 5.15
C THR A 68 -5.43 -20.69 3.85
N ASP A 69 -6.74 -20.45 3.87
CA ASP A 69 -7.58 -20.55 2.68
C ASP A 69 -7.48 -19.28 1.82
N ILE A 70 -7.02 -19.45 0.57
CA ILE A 70 -6.76 -18.36 -0.37
C ILE A 70 -8.03 -17.56 -0.67
N ASN A 71 -9.18 -18.23 -0.83
CA ASN A 71 -10.44 -17.54 -1.12
C ASN A 71 -10.89 -16.66 0.06
N SER A 72 -10.70 -17.16 1.28
CA SER A 72 -10.98 -16.41 2.51
C SER A 72 -10.01 -15.23 2.69
N TYR A 73 -8.73 -15.41 2.35
CA TYR A 73 -7.74 -14.33 2.35
C TYR A 73 -8.11 -13.23 1.35
N LEU A 74 -8.39 -13.58 0.09
CA LEU A 74 -8.81 -12.63 -0.94
C LEU A 74 -10.10 -11.90 -0.56
N ALA A 75 -11.05 -12.60 0.08
CA ALA A 75 -12.30 -12.00 0.54
C ALA A 75 -12.09 -11.01 1.71
N VAL A 76 -11.07 -11.20 2.55
CA VAL A 76 -10.67 -10.24 3.59
C VAL A 76 -9.98 -9.04 2.95
N MET A 77 -9.02 -9.29 2.04
CA MET A 77 -8.28 -8.22 1.34
C MET A 77 -9.18 -7.36 0.44
N GLY A 78 -10.20 -7.95 -0.19
CA GLY A 78 -11.20 -7.23 -0.99
C GLY A 78 -12.05 -6.27 -0.16
N GLU A 79 -12.47 -6.66 1.04
CA GLU A 79 -13.22 -5.77 1.96
C GLU A 79 -12.35 -4.61 2.49
N ILE A 80 -11.03 -4.75 2.51
CA ILE A 80 -10.11 -3.64 2.82
C ILE A 80 -10.15 -2.63 1.68
N SER A 81 -10.05 -3.09 0.43
CA SER A 81 -10.06 -2.23 -0.76
C SER A 81 -11.38 -1.44 -0.88
N GLU A 82 -12.51 -2.06 -0.58
CA GLU A 82 -13.83 -1.40 -0.62
C GLU A 82 -14.04 -0.43 0.56
N ASN A 83 -13.60 -0.76 1.78
CA ASN A 83 -13.71 0.14 2.95
C ASN A 83 -12.59 1.19 3.07
N SER A 84 -11.66 1.26 2.12
CA SER A 84 -10.65 2.34 2.04
C SER A 84 -11.26 3.68 1.58
N THR A 85 -12.54 3.67 1.18
CA THR A 85 -13.25 4.87 0.71
C THR A 85 -13.91 5.69 1.82
N GLU A 86 -13.99 5.21 3.06
CA GLU A 86 -14.53 6.04 4.17
C GLU A 86 -13.66 5.97 5.44
N LYS A 87 -13.12 7.15 5.78
CA LYS A 87 -12.42 7.55 7.02
C LYS A 87 -11.02 6.96 7.25
N ASN A 88 -10.06 7.45 6.48
CA ASN A 88 -8.88 8.07 7.09
C ASN A 88 -8.40 9.17 6.14
N GLY A 89 -8.01 10.33 6.66
CA GLY A 89 -7.47 11.39 5.82
C GLY A 89 -6.22 10.85 5.14
N LYS A 90 -6.28 10.54 3.84
CA LYS A 90 -5.11 10.14 3.04
C LYS A 90 -3.97 11.08 3.39
N THR A 91 -2.82 10.52 3.75
CA THR A 91 -1.60 11.32 3.94
C THR A 91 -1.36 12.14 2.67
N GLU A 92 -0.76 13.33 2.77
CA GLU A 92 -0.50 14.16 1.58
C GLU A 92 0.24 13.36 0.49
N LYS A 93 1.11 12.42 0.88
CA LYS A 93 1.82 11.50 -0.01
C LYS A 93 0.92 10.49 -0.73
N GLU A 94 -0.04 9.88 -0.04
CA GLU A 94 -1.05 9.02 -0.68
C GLU A 94 -1.98 9.81 -1.61
N LYS A 95 -2.32 11.05 -1.25
CA LYS A 95 -3.08 11.95 -2.14
C LYS A 95 -2.28 12.37 -3.37
N ILE A 96 -0.98 12.61 -3.23
CA ILE A 96 -0.07 12.94 -4.34
C ILE A 96 0.08 11.74 -5.27
N ASN A 97 0.27 10.53 -4.73
CA ASN A 97 0.34 9.30 -5.54
C ASN A 97 -0.97 9.02 -6.28
N ASP A 98 -2.12 9.24 -5.64
CA ASP A 98 -3.42 9.13 -6.30
C ASP A 98 -3.64 10.22 -7.36
N SER A 99 -3.26 11.47 -7.07
CA SER A 99 -3.37 12.58 -8.02
C SER A 99 -2.50 12.34 -9.26
N LEU A 100 -1.26 11.90 -9.06
CA LEU A 100 -0.34 11.56 -10.15
C LEU A 100 -0.87 10.40 -10.97
N TYR A 101 -1.36 9.33 -10.32
CA TYR A 101 -1.95 8.20 -11.02
C TYR A 101 -3.14 8.62 -11.90
N GLN A 102 -4.06 9.44 -11.36
CA GLN A 102 -5.22 9.92 -12.11
C GLN A 102 -4.82 10.86 -13.26
N GLU A 103 -3.81 11.72 -13.07
CA GLU A 103 -3.27 12.55 -14.13
C GLU A 103 -2.76 11.68 -15.28
N LEU A 104 -1.84 10.76 -14.98
CA LEU A 104 -1.18 9.91 -15.98
C LEU A 104 -2.18 8.96 -16.66
N LEU A 105 -3.14 8.41 -15.91
CA LEU A 105 -4.21 7.59 -16.47
C LEU A 105 -5.05 8.39 -17.47
N SER A 106 -5.31 9.67 -17.19
CA SER A 106 -6.07 10.55 -18.11
C SER A 106 -5.34 10.86 -19.42
N LEU A 107 -4.05 10.54 -19.52
CA LEU A 107 -3.22 10.78 -20.71
C LEU A 107 -3.16 9.57 -21.64
N VAL A 108 -3.52 8.37 -21.16
CA VAL A 108 -3.33 7.11 -21.87
C VAL A 108 -4.64 6.48 -22.33
N ASP A 109 -4.53 5.53 -23.25
CA ASP A 109 -5.64 4.64 -23.62
C ASP A 109 -5.73 3.49 -22.62
N GLU A 110 -6.75 3.53 -21.76
CA GLU A 110 -7.02 2.50 -20.76
C GLU A 110 -7.32 1.12 -21.36
N SER A 111 -7.72 1.05 -22.64
CA SER A 111 -7.93 -0.22 -23.33
C SER A 111 -6.63 -0.89 -23.79
N MET A 112 -5.50 -0.15 -23.77
CA MET A 112 -4.18 -0.66 -24.14
C MET A 112 -3.37 -1.10 -22.91
N PRO A 113 -3.15 -2.41 -22.69
CA PRO A 113 -2.43 -2.90 -21.52
C PRO A 113 -1.02 -2.34 -21.38
N SER A 114 -0.36 -2.06 -22.51
CA SER A 114 1.00 -1.53 -22.51
C SER A 114 1.09 -0.07 -22.03
N GLU A 115 0.01 0.72 -22.08
CA GLU A 115 0.00 2.08 -21.53
C GLU A 115 -0.39 2.08 -20.06
N LEU A 116 -1.37 1.25 -19.67
CA LEU A 116 -1.69 1.01 -18.27
C LEU A 116 -0.47 0.58 -17.45
N GLU A 117 0.34 -0.34 -18.01
CA GLU A 117 1.57 -0.79 -17.36
C GLU A 117 2.58 0.36 -17.18
N LYS A 118 2.70 1.27 -18.15
CA LYS A 118 3.58 2.44 -18.03
C LYS A 118 3.13 3.38 -16.92
N VAL A 119 1.83 3.60 -16.75
CA VAL A 119 1.27 4.41 -15.65
C VAL A 119 1.64 3.79 -14.31
N GLN A 120 1.35 2.49 -14.14
CA GLN A 120 1.67 1.76 -12.91
C GLN A 120 3.16 1.77 -12.60
N ARG A 121 4.01 1.53 -13.62
CA ARG A 121 5.47 1.54 -13.49
C ARG A 121 5.99 2.92 -13.08
N TYR A 122 5.46 3.99 -13.67
CA TYR A 122 5.85 5.35 -13.31
C TYR A 122 5.55 5.66 -11.85
N CYS A 123 4.32 5.38 -11.39
CA CYS A 123 3.93 5.57 -10.00
C CYS A 123 4.79 4.72 -9.05
N GLY A 124 5.09 3.46 -9.41
CA GLY A 124 5.97 2.60 -8.62
C GLY A 124 7.41 3.13 -8.50
N LEU A 125 7.96 3.66 -9.59
CA LEU A 125 9.28 4.30 -9.59
C LEU A 125 9.28 5.60 -8.76
N ALA A 126 8.23 6.41 -8.86
CA ALA A 126 8.09 7.64 -8.07
C ALA A 126 8.05 7.34 -6.56
N ALA A 127 7.23 6.36 -6.14
CA ALA A 127 7.18 5.93 -4.74
C ALA A 127 8.52 5.36 -4.25
N THR A 128 9.23 4.62 -5.11
CA THR A 128 10.58 4.11 -4.78
C THR A 128 11.57 5.26 -4.60
N PHE A 129 11.52 6.26 -5.47
CA PHE A 129 12.39 7.45 -5.40
C PHE A 129 12.19 8.22 -4.09
N GLU A 130 10.93 8.41 -3.67
CA GLU A 130 10.58 9.06 -2.40
C GLU A 130 11.14 8.28 -1.21
N LYS A 131 10.90 6.97 -1.15
CA LYS A 131 11.37 6.10 -0.06
C LYS A 131 12.90 6.09 0.05
N LEU A 132 13.59 6.06 -1.08
CA LEU A 132 15.06 6.19 -1.11
C LEU A 132 15.51 7.54 -0.54
N GLY A 133 14.77 8.62 -0.82
CA GLY A 133 15.03 9.94 -0.25
C GLY A 133 14.83 9.99 1.26
N GLU A 134 13.75 9.39 1.76
CA GLU A 134 13.50 9.25 3.20
C GLU A 134 14.65 8.51 3.89
N ASN A 135 15.07 7.37 3.36
CA ASN A 135 16.20 6.61 3.90
C ASN A 135 17.49 7.44 3.93
N ILE A 136 17.76 8.25 2.90
CA ILE A 136 18.95 9.12 2.86
C ILE A 136 18.85 10.25 3.89
N ILE A 137 17.66 10.78 4.15
CA ILE A 137 17.43 11.80 5.18
C ILE A 137 17.64 11.20 6.57
N GLU A 138 17.13 9.99 6.81
CA GLU A 138 17.21 9.30 8.10
C GLU A 138 18.62 8.81 8.43
N GLU A 139 19.29 8.16 7.48
CA GLU A 139 20.62 7.56 7.69
C GLU A 139 21.77 8.53 7.40
N GLY A 140 21.47 9.61 6.66
CA GLY A 140 22.46 10.56 6.17
C GLY A 140 23.13 10.13 4.87
N ALA A 141 23.78 11.10 4.21
CA ALA A 141 24.47 10.87 2.93
C ALA A 141 25.74 10.00 3.05
N VAL A 142 26.26 9.85 4.26
CA VAL A 142 27.44 9.05 4.58
C VAL A 142 27.10 8.15 5.76
N VAL A 143 27.20 6.85 5.54
CA VAL A 143 26.93 5.81 6.54
C VAL A 143 28.25 5.27 7.11
N ILE A 144 28.22 4.86 8.37
CA ILE A 144 29.37 4.25 9.05
C ILE A 144 29.20 2.74 9.01
N VAL A 145 30.17 2.05 8.44
CA VAL A 145 30.16 0.59 8.27
C VAL A 145 31.28 -0.01 9.12
N PRO A 146 30.99 -0.98 10.00
CA PRO A 146 32.02 -1.75 10.70
C PRO A 146 32.92 -2.50 9.72
N SER A 147 34.23 -2.50 9.97
CA SER A 147 35.25 -3.15 9.15
C SER A 147 36.35 -3.72 10.05
N GLY A 148 36.17 -4.98 10.48
CA GLY A 148 37.01 -5.60 11.50
C GLY A 148 36.93 -4.80 12.81
N ASP A 149 38.08 -4.42 13.37
CA ASP A 149 38.17 -3.62 14.60
C ASP A 149 38.00 -2.10 14.37
N SER A 150 37.71 -1.68 13.14
CA SER A 150 37.61 -0.27 12.75
C SER A 150 36.26 0.07 12.13
N VAL A 151 35.98 1.37 11.98
CA VAL A 151 34.79 1.88 11.29
C VAL A 151 35.19 2.67 10.05
N VAL A 152 34.50 2.44 8.93
CA VAL A 152 34.76 3.12 7.65
C VAL A 152 33.53 3.92 7.25
N LYS A 153 33.75 5.17 6.84
CA LYS A 153 32.71 6.02 6.26
C LYS A 153 32.53 5.69 4.79
N LYS A 154 31.32 5.36 4.37
CA LYS A 154 30.96 5.11 2.97
C LYS A 154 29.77 5.96 2.56
N THR A 155 29.68 6.28 1.28
CA THR A 155 28.47 6.90 0.72
C THR A 155 27.27 6.00 0.94
N ASN A 156 26.12 6.59 1.29
CA ASN A 156 24.89 5.84 1.43
C ASN A 156 24.53 5.15 0.09
N PRO A 157 24.41 3.80 0.05
CA PRO A 157 24.07 3.08 -1.17
C PRO A 157 22.75 3.54 -1.81
N ALA A 158 21.80 4.03 -1.01
CA ALA A 158 20.52 4.54 -1.47
C ALA A 158 20.68 5.73 -2.43
N ILE A 159 21.76 6.52 -2.33
CA ILE A 159 22.02 7.64 -3.25
C ILE A 159 22.21 7.14 -4.69
N ALA A 160 23.02 6.09 -4.87
CA ALA A 160 23.30 5.55 -6.19
C ALA A 160 22.04 4.90 -6.80
N GLU A 161 21.22 4.24 -5.98
CA GLU A 161 19.92 3.73 -6.42
C GLU A 161 18.95 4.87 -6.77
N GLN A 162 18.90 5.93 -5.98
CA GLN A 162 18.00 7.06 -6.22
C GLN A 162 18.31 7.75 -7.56
N VAL A 163 19.59 7.87 -7.91
CA VAL A 163 20.02 8.38 -9.23
C VAL A 163 19.57 7.45 -10.37
N ARG A 164 19.64 6.12 -10.19
CA ARG A 164 19.15 5.15 -11.20
C ARG A 164 17.65 5.24 -11.40
N VAL A 165 16.88 5.31 -10.30
CA VAL A 165 15.42 5.45 -10.36
C VAL A 165 15.04 6.77 -11.03
N ASN A 166 15.73 7.87 -10.73
CA ASN A 166 15.49 9.15 -11.39
C ASN A 166 15.71 9.10 -12.91
N ALA A 167 16.80 8.47 -13.36
CA ALA A 167 17.06 8.30 -14.79
C ALA A 167 15.96 7.48 -15.48
N ALA A 168 15.45 6.43 -14.81
CA ALA A 168 14.34 5.63 -15.31
C ALA A 168 13.03 6.44 -15.37
N LEU A 169 12.76 7.29 -14.37
CA LEU A 169 11.60 8.20 -14.35
C LEU A 169 11.66 9.18 -15.52
N ILE A 170 12.77 9.89 -15.71
CA ILE A 170 12.96 10.86 -16.81
C ILE A 170 12.67 10.18 -18.16
N LYS A 171 13.25 9.01 -18.39
CA LYS A 171 13.05 8.26 -19.64
C LYS A 171 11.60 7.83 -19.85
N LEU A 172 10.89 7.46 -18.78
CA LEU A 172 9.49 7.08 -18.87
C LEU A 172 8.58 8.30 -19.01
N ASP A 173 8.98 9.44 -18.45
CA ASP A 173 8.24 10.71 -18.56
C ASP A 173 8.21 11.25 -19.99
N GLU A 174 9.24 10.96 -20.81
CA GLU A 174 9.23 11.28 -22.25
C GLU A 174 7.96 10.78 -22.96
N PHE A 175 7.50 9.57 -22.63
CA PHE A 175 6.25 9.02 -23.17
C PHE A 175 5.02 9.83 -22.73
N PHE A 176 4.98 10.27 -21.47
CA PHE A 176 3.86 11.05 -20.95
C PHE A 176 3.87 12.50 -21.45
N GLU A 177 5.05 13.10 -21.67
CA GLU A 177 5.20 14.40 -22.33
C GLU A 177 4.63 14.38 -23.75
N GLU A 178 4.92 13.34 -24.53
CA GLU A 178 4.32 13.16 -25.86
C GLU A 178 2.79 13.07 -25.77
N LYS A 179 2.25 12.32 -24.80
CA LYS A 179 0.81 12.23 -24.57
C LYS A 179 0.21 13.58 -24.17
N ARG A 180 0.85 14.34 -23.27
CA ARG A 180 0.46 15.71 -22.87
C ARG A 180 0.43 16.65 -24.08
N ALA A 181 1.41 16.57 -24.96
CA ALA A 181 1.48 17.38 -26.18
C ALA A 181 0.42 17.01 -27.21
N SER A 182 0.05 15.72 -27.29
CA SER A 182 -0.95 15.21 -28.24
C SER A 182 -2.40 15.46 -27.84
N LYS A 183 -2.66 15.71 -26.54
CA LYS A 183 -4.02 15.94 -26.04
C LYS A 183 -4.52 17.29 -26.58
N PRO A 184 -5.65 17.34 -27.31
CA PRO A 184 -6.20 18.61 -27.76
C PRO A 184 -6.46 19.47 -26.52
N LYS A 185 -5.94 20.71 -26.50
CA LYS A 185 -6.36 21.69 -25.50
C LYS A 185 -7.86 21.82 -25.64
N ASN A 186 -8.63 21.26 -24.71
CA ASN A 186 -10.01 21.68 -24.48
C ASN A 186 -9.96 23.11 -23.94
N GLY A 187 -9.65 24.06 -24.82
CA GLY A 187 -9.91 25.46 -24.63
C GLY A 187 -11.41 25.62 -24.72
N GLY A 188 -12.07 25.72 -23.58
CA GLY A 188 -13.38 26.34 -23.44
C GLY A 188 -13.34 27.83 -23.78
N GLY A 189 -12.78 28.20 -24.94
CA GLY A 189 -13.03 29.49 -25.56
C GLY A 189 -14.41 29.40 -26.20
N LYS A 190 -15.43 29.95 -25.54
CA LYS A 190 -16.71 30.22 -26.22
C LYS A 190 -16.38 31.01 -27.47
N ASP A 191 -16.74 30.47 -28.62
CA ASP A 191 -16.70 31.16 -29.90
C ASP A 191 -17.71 32.32 -29.86
N TRP A 192 -17.23 33.52 -29.51
CA TRP A 192 -18.02 34.75 -29.46
C TRP A 192 -18.30 35.32 -30.86
N SER A 193 -17.73 34.73 -31.92
CA SER A 193 -17.94 35.14 -33.32
C SER A 193 -19.39 34.97 -33.78
N LYS A 194 -20.23 34.29 -32.99
CA LYS A 194 -21.67 34.13 -33.23
C LYS A 194 -22.53 35.26 -32.66
N PHE A 195 -21.97 36.15 -31.85
CA PHE A 195 -22.70 37.26 -31.20
C PHE A 195 -22.42 38.64 -31.80
N THR A 196 -21.52 38.76 -32.78
CA THR A 196 -21.33 39.99 -33.55
C THR A 196 -22.00 39.86 -34.92
N LYS A 197 -23.23 40.36 -35.03
CA LYS A 197 -23.88 40.74 -36.29
C LYS A 197 -24.14 42.23 -36.28
#